data_AF-A0A4S8MHT6-F1
#
_entry.id   AF-A0A4S8MHT6-F1
#
_cell.length_a   1.000
_cell.length_b   1.000
_cell.length_c   1.000
_cell.angle_alpha   90.00
_cell.angle_beta   90.00
_cell.angle_gamma   90.00
#
_symmetry.space_group_name_H-M   'P 1'
#
loop_
_entity.id
_entity.type
_entity.pdbx_description
1 polymer ?
#
loop_
_entity_poly.entity_id
_entity_poly.type
_entity_poly.pdbx_seq_one_letter_code
_entity_poly.pdbx_strand_id
1 'polypeptide(L)'
;MNPQTTANLGQASVHCQKSFVLDTLRANFGTYTSDVTHASQCLIDAERDARRCDDEIQKLEADIVSLRNRQQRIYRRIDQYRSLLAPIRKLPPEVLGYIFRLICTENSAATEIDCPAVHLSHVCAGWRDLARTTPSLWSNISINLSVQSFSYILGLDYYG
;
A
#
# COMPACT_ATOMS: atom_id res chain seq x y z
N MET A 1 46.07 13.89 8.93
CA MET A 1 47.03 13.61 7.85
C MET A 1 46.25 13.38 6.57
N ASN A 2 46.16 14.45 5.77
CA ASN A 2 46.16 14.54 4.30
C ASN A 2 45.20 13.68 3.42
N PRO A 3 44.90 14.11 2.17
CA PRO A 3 43.83 15.08 1.90
C PRO A 3 42.97 14.70 0.66
N GLN A 4 41.89 15.48 0.42
CA GLN A 4 41.29 15.85 -0.88
C GLN A 4 41.23 14.79 -2.01
N THR A 5 40.02 14.47 -2.50
CA THR A 5 39.62 14.47 -3.93
C THR A 5 38.23 13.88 -4.07
N THR A 6 37.20 14.72 -4.21
CA THR A 6 36.02 14.37 -5.01
C THR A 6 35.64 15.58 -5.84
N ALA A 7 36.28 15.58 -7.01
CA ALA A 7 35.93 16.19 -8.28
C ALA A 7 34.62 17.00 -8.31
N ASN A 8 34.83 18.30 -8.48
CA ASN A 8 33.88 19.28 -8.98
C ASN A 8 33.56 18.93 -10.45
N LEU A 9 32.53 18.11 -10.71
CA LEU A 9 32.21 17.59 -12.06
C LEU A 9 30.89 18.12 -12.65
N GLY A 10 30.13 18.95 -11.93
CA GLY A 10 28.77 19.33 -12.37
C GLY A 10 28.59 20.75 -12.91
N GLN A 11 29.54 21.66 -12.69
CA GLN A 11 29.26 23.10 -12.84
C GLN A 11 29.97 23.81 -14.00
N ALA A 12 30.97 23.20 -14.63
CA ALA A 12 31.75 23.89 -15.66
C ALA A 12 31.11 23.90 -17.06
N SER A 13 30.25 22.92 -17.39
CA SER A 13 29.73 22.79 -18.77
C SER A 13 28.41 23.55 -19.02
N VAL A 14 27.53 23.64 -18.03
CA VAL A 14 26.17 24.21 -18.20
C VAL A 14 26.18 25.74 -18.22
N HIS A 15 27.22 26.37 -17.66
CA HIS A 15 27.28 27.83 -17.50
C HIS A 15 27.76 28.57 -18.76
N CYS A 16 28.50 27.90 -19.66
CA CYS A 16 29.16 28.56 -20.79
C CYS A 16 28.24 28.92 -21.98
N GLN A 17 26.99 28.43 -22.04
CA GLN A 17 26.17 28.53 -23.27
C GLN A 17 24.82 29.22 -23.11
N LYS A 18 24.36 29.48 -21.88
CA LYS A 18 23.00 30.02 -21.68
C LYS A 18 22.85 31.44 -22.21
N SER A 19 23.86 32.30 -22.03
CA SER A 19 23.83 33.69 -22.55
C SER A 19 24.00 33.71 -24.07
N PHE A 20 24.98 32.98 -24.60
CA PHE A 20 25.26 32.92 -26.03
C PHE A 20 24.06 32.43 -26.85
N VAL A 21 23.41 31.32 -26.45
CA VAL A 21 22.24 30.79 -27.17
C VAL A 21 21.06 31.77 -27.15
N LEU A 22 20.78 32.41 -26.01
CA LEU A 22 19.68 33.38 -25.90
C LEU A 22 19.97 34.67 -26.69
N ASP A 23 21.22 35.11 -26.73
CA ASP A 23 21.64 36.28 -27.49
C ASP A 23 21.65 36.00 -29.01
N THR A 24 22.03 34.80 -29.44
CA THR A 24 21.92 34.35 -30.83
C THR A 24 20.46 34.21 -31.28
N LEU A 25 19.56 33.69 -30.43
CA LEU A 25 18.12 33.63 -30.74
C LEU A 25 17.46 35.02 -30.84
N ARG A 26 18.05 36.04 -30.20
CA ARG A 26 17.58 37.44 -30.25
C ARG A 26 18.17 38.23 -31.42
N ALA A 27 19.32 37.81 -31.95
CA ALA A 27 19.95 38.43 -33.11
C ALA A 27 19.30 37.93 -34.42
N ASN A 28 18.69 38.83 -35.19
CA ASN A 28 17.86 38.52 -36.36
C ASN A 28 18.65 38.10 -37.63
N PHE A 29 19.81 37.45 -37.49
CA PHE A 29 20.71 37.13 -38.61
C PHE A 29 20.91 35.63 -38.81
N GLY A 30 21.07 35.22 -40.08
CA GLY A 30 21.20 33.82 -40.50
C GLY A 30 22.41 33.12 -39.88
N THR A 31 22.15 31.96 -39.29
CA THR A 31 23.14 31.11 -38.62
C THR A 31 24.11 30.50 -39.64
N TYR A 32 25.42 30.68 -39.42
CA TYR A 32 26.44 30.00 -40.23
C TYR A 32 26.40 28.49 -39.96
N THR A 33 26.84 27.68 -40.92
CA THR A 33 26.79 26.20 -40.82
C THR A 33 27.55 25.64 -39.62
N SER A 34 28.62 26.31 -39.19
CA SER A 34 29.38 25.98 -37.97
C SER A 34 28.56 26.13 -36.69
N ASP A 35 27.76 27.20 -36.59
CA ASP A 35 26.92 27.49 -35.41
C ASP A 35 25.79 26.48 -35.29
N VAL A 36 25.19 26.11 -36.43
CA VAL A 36 24.15 25.06 -36.51
C VAL A 36 24.71 23.70 -36.11
N THR A 37 25.92 23.36 -36.57
CA THR A 37 26.56 22.06 -36.25
C THR A 37 26.91 21.97 -34.77
N HIS A 38 27.47 23.04 -34.20
CA HIS A 38 27.78 23.11 -32.78
C HIS A 38 26.52 23.06 -31.91
N ALA A 39 25.48 23.82 -32.26
CA ALA A 39 24.19 23.78 -31.56
C ALA A 39 23.54 22.38 -31.61
N SER A 40 23.62 21.70 -32.75
CA SER A 40 23.12 20.33 -32.92
C SER A 40 23.87 19.34 -32.02
N GLN A 41 25.20 19.46 -31.93
CA GLN A 41 26.00 18.61 -31.05
C GLN A 41 25.65 18.85 -29.57
N CYS A 42 25.52 20.10 -29.15
CA CYS A 42 25.11 20.43 -27.78
C CYS A 42 23.71 19.90 -27.44
N LEU A 43 22.78 19.92 -28.41
CA LEU A 43 21.46 19.31 -28.24
C LEU A 43 21.57 17.80 -28.00
N ILE A 44 22.34 17.09 -28.84
CA ILE A 44 22.54 15.64 -28.71
C ILE A 44 23.14 15.28 -27.34
N ASP A 45 24.13 16.04 -26.89
CA ASP A 45 24.78 15.81 -25.60
C ASP A 45 23.83 16.10 -24.43
N ALA A 46 23.07 17.21 -24.49
CA ALA A 46 22.05 17.53 -23.49
C ALA A 46 20.95 16.45 -23.40
N GLU A 47 20.47 15.96 -24.55
CA GLU A 47 19.51 14.87 -24.60
C GLU A 47 20.09 13.55 -24.05
N ARG A 48 21.37 13.28 -24.29
CA ARG A 48 22.04 12.09 -23.74
C ARG A 48 22.13 12.19 -22.22
N ASP A 49 22.48 13.34 -21.69
CA ASP A 49 22.57 13.53 -20.25
C ASP A 49 21.19 13.50 -19.59
N ALA A 50 20.15 14.05 -20.23
CA ALA A 50 18.77 13.91 -19.76
C ALA A 50 18.36 12.43 -19.68
N ARG A 51 18.62 11.63 -20.73
CA ARG A 51 18.33 10.18 -20.71
C ARG A 51 19.07 9.44 -19.59
N ARG A 52 20.33 9.79 -19.32
CA ARG A 52 21.10 9.19 -18.21
C ARG A 52 20.45 9.48 -16.86
N CYS A 53 20.00 10.72 -16.64
CA CYS A 53 19.27 11.08 -15.43
C CYS A 53 17.96 10.29 -15.32
N ASP A 54 17.21 10.15 -16.41
CA ASP A 54 15.96 9.39 -16.42
C ASP A 54 16.19 7.91 -16.08
N ASP A 55 17.23 7.28 -16.65
CA ASP A 55 17.61 5.90 -16.35
C ASP A 55 17.98 5.72 -14.85
N GLU A 56 18.71 6.68 -14.29
CA GLU A 56 19.09 6.65 -12.87
C GLU A 56 17.87 6.85 -11.96
N ILE A 57 16.96 7.75 -12.32
CA ILE A 57 15.67 7.94 -11.62
C ILE A 57 14.88 6.63 -11.63
N GLN A 58 14.70 6.01 -12.80
CA GLN A 58 13.95 4.75 -12.91
C GLN A 58 14.57 3.63 -12.06
N LYS A 59 15.91 3.54 -12.05
CA LYS A 59 16.61 2.57 -11.21
C LYS A 59 16.37 2.82 -9.72
N LEU A 60 16.51 4.07 -9.27
CA LEU A 60 16.31 4.43 -7.87
C LEU A 60 14.85 4.22 -7.44
N GLU A 61 13.88 4.50 -8.31
CA GLU A 61 12.47 4.22 -8.06
C GLU A 61 12.21 2.72 -7.90
N ALA A 62 12.80 1.88 -8.77
CA ALA A 62 12.72 0.43 -8.64
C ALA A 62 13.33 -0.06 -7.30
N ASP A 63 14.48 0.51 -6.91
CA ASP A 63 15.12 0.21 -5.63
C ASP A 63 14.23 0.61 -4.44
N ILE A 64 13.59 1.78 -4.48
CA ILE A 64 12.62 2.22 -3.46
C ILE A 64 11.47 1.23 -3.33
N VAL A 65 10.89 0.79 -4.45
CA VAL A 65 9.81 -0.21 -4.45
C VAL A 65 10.29 -1.53 -3.82
N SER A 66 11.47 -1.99 -4.19
CA SER A 66 12.06 -3.22 -3.64
C SER A 66 12.26 -3.15 -2.11
N LEU A 67 12.77 -2.02 -1.62
CA LEU A 67 13.02 -1.76 -0.20
C LEU A 67 11.71 -1.67 0.59
N ARG A 68 10.68 -0.99 0.05
CA ARG A 68 9.34 -0.94 0.65
C ARG A 68 8.74 -2.34 0.77
N ASN A 69 8.83 -3.15 -0.28
CA ASN A 69 8.36 -4.54 -0.24
C ASN A 69 9.11 -5.36 0.82
N ARG A 70 10.43 -5.18 0.93
CA ARG A 70 11.22 -5.84 1.98
C ARG A 70 10.81 -5.38 3.37
N GLN A 71 10.63 -4.09 3.58
CA GLN A 71 10.18 -3.50 4.84
C GLN A 71 8.82 -4.08 5.25
N GLN A 72 7.84 -4.12 4.33
CA GLN A 72 6.52 -4.67 4.61
C GLN A 72 6.60 -6.15 5.03
N ARG A 73 7.45 -6.94 4.37
CA ARG A 73 7.68 -8.35 4.77
C ARG A 73 8.26 -8.48 6.16
N ILE A 74 9.16 -7.57 6.56
CA ILE A 74 9.75 -7.56 7.90
C ILE A 74 8.67 -7.20 8.94
N TYR A 75 7.87 -6.16 8.70
CA TYR A 75 6.77 -5.80 9.60
C TYR A 75 5.78 -6.95 9.79
N ARG A 76 5.38 -7.63 8.71
CA ARG A 76 4.53 -8.83 8.81
C ARG A 76 5.14 -9.91 9.71
N ARG A 77 6.46 -10.14 9.62
CA ARG A 77 7.15 -11.10 10.52
C ARG A 77 7.16 -10.63 11.97
N ILE A 78 7.40 -9.34 12.20
CA ILE A 78 7.35 -8.75 13.54
C ILE A 78 5.96 -8.96 14.15
N ASP A 79 4.89 -8.70 13.40
CA ASP A 79 3.52 -8.86 13.89
C ASP A 79 3.15 -10.33 14.14
N GLN A 80 3.68 -11.25 13.34
CA GLN A 80 3.58 -12.69 13.62
C GLN A 80 4.25 -13.06 14.95
N TYR A 81 5.49 -12.60 15.20
CA TYR A 81 6.17 -12.85 16.45
C TYR A 81 5.48 -12.20 17.65
N ARG A 82 5.01 -10.96 17.52
CA ARG A 82 4.19 -10.30 18.57
C ARG A 82 2.94 -11.10 18.88
N SER A 83 2.27 -11.61 17.85
CA SER A 83 1.09 -12.46 18.00
C SER A 83 1.43 -13.77 18.71
N LEU A 84 2.56 -14.41 18.40
CA LEU A 84 3.02 -15.62 19.09
C LEU A 84 3.35 -15.37 20.57
N LEU A 85 3.94 -14.22 20.87
CA LEU A 85 4.32 -13.82 22.23
C LEU A 85 3.17 -13.18 23.03
N ALA A 86 2.01 -12.99 22.40
CA ALA A 86 0.87 -12.33 23.02
C ALA A 86 0.46 -13.05 24.33
N PRO A 87 0.24 -12.33 25.44
CA PRO A 87 -0.09 -12.92 26.73
C PRO A 87 -1.28 -13.88 26.70
N ILE A 88 -2.24 -13.62 25.80
CA ILE A 88 -3.45 -14.44 25.66
C ILE A 88 -3.16 -15.89 25.26
N ARG A 89 -2.00 -16.17 24.65
CA ARG A 89 -1.55 -17.55 24.36
C ARG A 89 -1.00 -18.29 25.57
N LYS A 90 -0.73 -17.58 26.67
CA LYS A 90 -0.24 -18.17 27.93
C LYS A 90 -1.37 -18.44 28.93
N LEU A 91 -2.60 -18.02 28.63
CA LEU A 91 -3.73 -18.28 29.50
C LEU A 91 -4.12 -19.75 29.44
N PRO A 92 -4.40 -20.38 30.60
CA PRO A 92 -5.04 -21.69 30.62
C PRO A 92 -6.39 -21.66 29.86
N PRO A 93 -6.75 -22.75 29.17
CA PRO A 93 -8.00 -22.82 28.41
C PRO A 93 -9.24 -22.59 29.28
N GLU A 94 -9.19 -22.93 30.56
CA GLU A 94 -10.29 -22.72 31.52
C GLU A 94 -10.55 -21.23 31.76
N VAL A 95 -9.49 -20.44 31.91
CA VAL A 95 -9.57 -18.99 32.11
C VAL A 95 -10.06 -18.32 30.83
N LEU A 96 -9.51 -18.71 29.68
CA LEU A 96 -9.94 -18.17 28.39
C LEU A 96 -11.41 -18.52 28.09
N GLY A 97 -11.84 -19.75 28.40
CA GLY A 97 -13.23 -20.18 28.24
C GLY A 97 -14.18 -19.47 29.19
N TYR A 98 -13.73 -19.14 30.41
CA TYR A 98 -14.48 -18.28 31.32
C TYR A 98 -14.68 -16.88 30.75
N ILE A 99 -13.63 -16.27 30.21
CA ILE A 99 -13.73 -14.96 29.53
C ILE A 99 -14.71 -15.04 28.35
N PHE A 100 -14.66 -16.09 27.53
CA PHE A 100 -15.59 -16.25 26.41
C PHE A 100 -17.04 -16.29 26.87
N ARG A 101 -17.35 -16.99 27.96
CA ARG A 101 -18.72 -17.04 28.52
C ARG A 101 -19.23 -15.68 28.98
N LEU A 102 -18.34 -14.80 29.47
CA LEU A 102 -18.72 -13.44 29.86
C LEU A 102 -19.05 -12.57 28.64
N ILE A 103 -18.50 -12.90 27.47
CA ILE A 103 -18.70 -12.14 26.23
C ILE A 103 -19.88 -12.70 25.42
N CYS A 104 -20.03 -14.03 25.35
CA CYS A 104 -21.06 -14.71 24.57
C CYS A 104 -22.39 -14.80 25.33
N THR A 105 -22.99 -13.67 25.69
CA THR A 105 -24.30 -13.65 26.38
C THR A 105 -25.47 -13.87 25.42
N GLU A 106 -25.36 -13.36 24.21
CA GLU A 106 -26.33 -13.53 23.12
C GLU A 106 -25.58 -13.57 21.78
N ASN A 107 -25.99 -14.47 20.88
CA ASN A 107 -25.53 -14.47 19.49
C ASN A 107 -26.74 -14.14 18.60
N SER A 108 -26.74 -12.99 17.94
CA SER A 108 -27.86 -12.56 17.10
C SER A 108 -27.50 -12.58 15.62
N ALA A 109 -28.43 -13.11 14.83
CA ALA A 109 -28.43 -13.04 13.37
C ALA A 109 -29.75 -12.40 12.94
N ALA A 110 -29.81 -11.06 13.08
CA ALA A 110 -30.93 -10.25 12.65
C ALA A 110 -30.58 -9.52 11.35
N THR A 111 -30.50 -8.19 11.37
CA THR A 111 -30.06 -7.38 10.22
C THR A 111 -28.55 -7.49 9.97
N GLU A 112 -27.77 -7.68 11.03
CA GLU A 112 -26.33 -7.94 11.00
C GLU A 112 -26.03 -9.18 11.86
N ILE A 113 -24.94 -9.88 11.52
CA ILE A 113 -24.46 -11.02 12.30
C ILE A 113 -23.63 -10.46 13.46
N ASP A 114 -24.23 -10.38 14.64
CA ASP A 114 -23.53 -10.09 15.89
C ASP A 114 -23.49 -11.35 16.76
N CYS A 115 -22.54 -12.22 16.43
CA CYS A 115 -22.36 -13.49 17.11
C CYS A 115 -20.96 -13.52 17.75
N PRO A 116 -20.82 -13.11 19.03
CA PRO A 116 -19.52 -13.10 19.69
C PRO A 116 -18.82 -14.46 19.68
N ALA A 117 -19.57 -15.56 19.79
CA ALA A 117 -18.99 -16.91 19.70
C ALA A 117 -18.35 -17.17 18.33
N VAL A 118 -18.98 -16.67 17.26
CA VAL A 118 -18.42 -16.73 15.90
C VAL A 118 -17.17 -15.87 15.82
N HIS A 119 -17.23 -14.60 16.23
CA HIS A 119 -16.09 -13.69 16.22
C HIS A 119 -14.86 -14.27 16.93
N LEU A 120 -15.04 -14.82 18.13
CA LEU A 120 -13.97 -15.45 18.91
C LEU A 120 -13.38 -16.68 18.19
N SER A 121 -14.22 -17.50 17.54
CA SER A 121 -13.77 -18.68 16.80
C SER A 121 -12.92 -18.36 15.55
N HIS A 122 -12.99 -17.12 15.06
CA HIS A 122 -12.21 -16.65 13.90
C HIS A 122 -10.84 -16.08 14.27
N VAL A 123 -10.53 -15.86 15.56
CA VAL A 123 -9.26 -15.26 15.99
C VAL A 123 -8.06 -16.17 15.73
N CYS A 124 -8.11 -17.44 16.15
CA CYS A 124 -7.08 -18.43 15.85
C CYS A 124 -7.58 -19.87 16.03
N ALA A 125 -6.80 -20.86 15.59
CA ALA A 125 -7.17 -22.28 15.71
C ALA A 125 -7.46 -22.70 17.17
N GLY A 126 -6.63 -22.28 18.13
CA GLY A 126 -6.86 -22.62 19.55
C GLY A 126 -8.15 -22.02 20.12
N TRP A 127 -8.53 -20.81 19.70
CA TRP A 127 -9.80 -20.19 20.12
C TRP A 127 -10.98 -20.87 19.46
N ARG A 128 -10.85 -21.30 18.21
CA ARG A 128 -11.85 -22.10 17.51
C ARG A 128 -12.08 -23.43 18.21
N ASP A 129 -11.01 -24.14 18.55
CA ASP A 129 -11.11 -25.40 19.27
C ASP A 129 -11.78 -25.21 20.62
N LEU A 130 -11.36 -24.20 21.38
CA LEU A 130 -11.97 -23.87 22.67
C LEU A 130 -13.45 -23.50 22.55
N ALA A 131 -13.80 -22.67 21.55
CA ALA A 131 -15.18 -22.29 21.30
C ALA A 131 -16.04 -23.51 20.93
N ARG A 132 -15.49 -24.44 20.15
CA ARG A 132 -16.14 -25.69 19.76
C ARG A 132 -16.30 -26.66 20.94
N THR A 133 -15.32 -26.75 21.83
CA THR A 133 -15.38 -27.62 23.02
C THR A 133 -16.15 -27.01 24.19
N THR A 134 -16.69 -25.79 24.03
CA THR A 134 -17.47 -25.09 25.07
C THR A 134 -18.91 -24.85 24.59
N PRO A 135 -19.81 -25.85 24.70
CA PRO A 135 -21.18 -25.76 24.18
C PRO A 135 -21.99 -24.58 24.73
N SER A 136 -21.71 -24.14 25.96
CA SER A 136 -22.41 -23.02 26.59
C SER A 136 -22.24 -21.68 25.86
N LEU A 137 -21.26 -21.55 24.95
CA LEU A 137 -21.11 -20.33 24.14
C LEU A 137 -22.16 -20.23 23.02
N TRP A 138 -22.78 -21.36 22.67
CA TRP A 138 -23.72 -21.52 21.57
C TRP A 138 -25.15 -21.79 22.05
N SER A 139 -25.40 -21.71 23.37
CA SER A 139 -26.71 -22.05 23.94
C SER A 139 -27.77 -20.96 23.77
N ASN A 140 -27.38 -19.74 23.39
CA ASN A 140 -28.30 -18.62 23.16
C ASN A 140 -28.04 -18.01 21.78
N ILE A 141 -28.90 -18.34 20.82
CA ILE A 141 -28.83 -17.86 19.43
C ILE A 141 -30.20 -17.30 19.05
N SER A 142 -30.27 -16.01 18.75
CA SER A 142 -31.48 -15.32 18.27
C SER A 142 -31.38 -15.11 16.76
N ILE A 143 -32.35 -15.62 16.00
CA ILE A 143 -32.39 -15.45 14.54
C ILE A 143 -33.67 -14.71 14.19
N ASN A 144 -33.55 -13.55 13.55
CA ASN A 144 -34.70 -12.79 13.06
C ASN A 144 -34.84 -12.99 11.55
N LEU A 145 -35.84 -13.80 11.17
CA LEU A 145 -36.13 -14.14 9.77
C LEU A 145 -37.10 -13.16 9.11
N SER A 146 -37.14 -11.89 9.50
CA SER A 146 -38.09 -10.92 8.94
C SER A 146 -37.92 -10.83 7.43
N VAL A 147 -38.86 -11.45 6.71
CA VAL A 147 -38.98 -11.37 5.26
C VAL A 147 -39.47 -9.96 4.96
N GLN A 148 -38.64 -9.12 4.34
CA GLN A 148 -39.16 -7.91 3.71
C GLN A 148 -40.09 -8.36 2.59
N SER A 149 -41.40 -8.33 2.85
CA SER A 149 -42.42 -8.51 1.84
C SER A 149 -42.19 -7.47 0.74
N PHE A 150 -41.64 -7.89 -0.40
CA PHE A 150 -41.59 -7.09 -1.61
C PHE A 150 -43.01 -6.96 -2.16
N SER A 151 -43.81 -6.07 -1.58
CA SER A 151 -45.13 -5.74 -2.08
C SER A 151 -45.05 -4.63 -3.12
N TYR A 152 -44.36 -4.83 -4.25
CA TYR A 152 -44.55 -4.04 -5.47
C TYR A 152 -44.08 -4.86 -6.68
N ILE A 153 -45.04 -5.29 -7.52
CA ILE A 153 -45.09 -5.14 -8.99
C ILE A 153 -46.36 -5.87 -9.45
N LEU A 154 -47.48 -5.13 -9.47
CA LEU A 154 -48.48 -5.27 -10.52
C LEU A 154 -48.62 -3.89 -11.16
N GLY A 155 -47.55 -3.46 -11.82
CA GLY A 155 -47.62 -2.41 -12.83
C GLY A 155 -48.16 -3.03 -14.10
N LEU A 156 -49.49 -3.05 -14.24
CA LEU A 156 -50.14 -3.30 -15.51
C LEU A 156 -49.96 -2.06 -16.40
N ASP A 157 -48.84 -2.02 -17.10
CA ASP A 157 -48.69 -1.24 -18.35
C ASP A 157 -48.12 -2.18 -19.41
N TYR A 158 -48.96 -3.13 -19.86
CA TYR A 158 -48.75 -3.86 -21.12
C TYR A 158 -50.10 -4.30 -21.72
N TYR A 159 -50.89 -3.31 -22.13
CA TYR A 159 -51.87 -3.36 -23.22
C TYR A 159 -51.74 -1.95 -23.85
N GLY A 160 -51.36 -1.76 -25.10
CA GLY A 160 -51.93 -2.36 -26.31
C GLY A 160 -52.45 -1.19 -27.14
#